data_AF-A0A7R9LHK5-F1
#
_entry.id   AF-A0A7R9LHK5-F1
#
_cell.length_a   1.000
_cell.length_b   1.000
_cell.length_c   1.000
_cell.angle_alpha   90.00
_cell.angle_beta   90.00
_cell.angle_gamma   90.00
#
_symmetry.space_group_name_H-M   'P 1'
#
loop_
_entity.id
_entity.type
_entity.pdbx_description
1 polymer ?
#
loop_
_entity_poly.entity_id
_entity_poly.type
_entity_poly.pdbx_seq_one_letter_code
_entity_poly.pdbx_strand_id
1 'polypeptide(L)'
;MTEQQLDDCMYDTMFLGNPESIVPTNDAQMTQHCSKMMTGIKCVKDYSDTCLTGFAKQMTGMVSDSLSKHLDTQCNQPKERAEFIENMKCFEPKEKMTPLHVCTDKHTKAMELVSLMNKGDPHMQFMCCAYQLFRRCITKEVTQICSVGHSQFWDEMFDEVASEAVTMACSDLNSVDKCSAKLDAAHWTQLKTLDEATDPSVWHHGARTPIKFMLEMIKKFN
;
A
#
# COMPACT_ATOMS: atom_id res chain seq x y z
N MET A 1 3.81 22.18 7.37
CA MET A 1 3.89 21.41 6.11
C MET A 1 2.59 21.62 5.34
N THR A 2 2.66 21.80 4.02
CA THR A 2 1.47 21.91 3.15
C THR A 2 0.92 20.53 2.77
N GLU A 3 -0.31 20.45 2.27
CA GLU A 3 -0.87 19.19 1.74
C GLU A 3 -0.01 18.62 0.61
N GLN A 4 0.51 19.47 -0.29
CA GLN A 4 1.43 19.06 -1.35
C GLN A 4 2.72 18.44 -0.82
N GLN A 5 3.31 19.01 0.23
CA GLN A 5 4.54 18.50 0.82
C GLN A 5 4.32 17.14 1.49
N LEU A 6 3.20 16.96 2.17
CA LEU A 6 2.82 15.64 2.69
C LEU A 6 2.69 14.66 1.54
N ASP A 7 2.21 15.10 0.37
CA ASP A 7 1.94 14.24 -0.78
C ASP A 7 3.18 13.76 -1.46
N ASP A 8 4.15 14.64 -1.62
CA ASP A 8 5.49 14.25 -2.01
C ASP A 8 6.07 13.22 -1.01
N CYS A 9 5.86 13.41 0.29
CA CYS A 9 6.34 12.44 1.30
C CYS A 9 5.66 11.08 1.21
N MET A 10 4.35 11.02 1.03
CA MET A 10 3.62 9.76 0.90
C MET A 10 3.96 9.06 -0.41
N TYR A 11 4.04 9.81 -1.50
CA TYR A 11 4.46 9.30 -2.81
C TYR A 11 5.85 8.66 -2.76
N ASP A 12 6.77 9.20 -1.97
CA ASP A 12 8.10 8.63 -1.76
C ASP A 12 8.07 7.32 -0.94
N THR A 13 7.03 7.08 -0.14
CA THR A 13 6.83 5.81 0.59
C THR A 13 6.09 4.73 -0.22
N MET A 14 5.45 5.11 -1.34
CA MET A 14 4.65 4.19 -2.15
C MET A 14 5.52 3.49 -3.20
N PHE A 15 6.45 2.64 -2.78
CA PHE A 15 7.36 1.92 -3.68
C PHE A 15 6.62 1.26 -4.87
N LEU A 16 5.54 0.54 -4.58
CA LEU A 16 4.71 -0.13 -5.59
C LEU A 16 3.79 0.81 -6.38
N GLY A 17 3.54 2.04 -5.90
CA GLY A 17 2.67 3.02 -6.55
C GLY A 17 3.41 4.16 -7.26
N ASN A 18 4.73 4.21 -7.15
CA ASN A 18 5.57 5.27 -7.69
C ASN A 18 6.45 4.72 -8.81
N PRO A 19 6.12 4.97 -10.10
CA PRO A 19 6.88 4.52 -11.26
C PRO A 19 8.30 5.09 -11.37
N GLU A 20 8.60 6.15 -10.60
CA GLU A 20 9.93 6.76 -10.50
C GLU A 20 10.77 6.11 -9.39
N SER A 21 10.22 5.15 -8.65
CA SER A 21 10.96 4.42 -7.63
C SER A 21 12.11 3.61 -8.23
N ILE A 22 13.20 3.57 -7.49
CA ILE A 22 14.32 2.70 -7.81
C ILE A 22 13.92 1.27 -7.47
N VAL A 23 14.00 0.36 -8.46
CA VAL A 23 13.94 -1.10 -8.26
C VAL A 23 15.33 -1.54 -7.80
N PRO A 24 15.55 -1.90 -6.53
CA PRO A 24 16.89 -2.10 -6.01
C PRO A 24 17.38 -3.52 -6.28
N THR A 25 18.11 -3.70 -7.38
CA THR A 25 18.69 -4.99 -7.80
C THR A 25 20.17 -5.14 -7.39
N ASN A 26 20.71 -4.14 -6.68
CA ASN A 26 22.04 -4.16 -6.08
C ASN A 26 22.13 -3.25 -4.83
N ASP A 27 23.25 -3.33 -4.11
CA ASP A 27 23.46 -2.58 -2.86
C ASP A 27 23.43 -1.06 -3.01
N ALA A 28 23.94 -0.52 -4.11
CA ALA A 28 23.95 0.93 -4.32
C ALA A 28 22.50 1.45 -4.46
N GLN A 29 21.71 0.76 -5.28
CA GLN A 29 20.29 1.06 -5.45
C GLN A 29 19.48 0.82 -4.17
N MET A 30 19.76 -0.26 -3.42
CA MET A 30 19.09 -0.56 -2.17
C MET A 30 19.36 0.53 -1.12
N THR A 31 20.58 1.06 -1.06
CA THR A 31 20.92 2.20 -0.18
C THR A 31 20.09 3.44 -0.53
N GLN A 32 19.90 3.72 -1.82
CA GLN A 32 19.08 4.84 -2.27
C GLN A 32 17.59 4.61 -1.96
N HIS A 33 17.08 3.41 -2.20
CA HIS A 33 15.71 3.00 -1.86
C HIS A 33 15.43 3.20 -0.37
N CYS A 34 16.27 2.63 0.50
CA CYS A 34 16.17 2.75 1.95
C CYS A 34 16.16 4.20 2.44
N SER A 35 17.09 5.02 1.96
CA SER A 35 17.17 6.43 2.32
C SER A 35 15.91 7.20 1.95
N LYS A 36 15.40 6.98 0.72
CA LYS A 36 14.19 7.63 0.22
C LYS A 36 12.95 7.24 1.03
N MET A 37 12.74 5.94 1.22
CA MET A 37 11.60 5.41 1.98
C MET A 37 11.59 5.88 3.43
N MET A 38 12.73 5.80 4.13
CA MET A 38 12.84 6.23 5.53
C MET A 38 12.62 7.75 5.69
N THR A 39 13.08 8.55 4.73
CA THR A 39 12.83 9.99 4.70
C THR A 39 11.34 10.29 4.53
N GLY A 40 10.67 9.61 3.60
CA GLY A 40 9.23 9.74 3.37
C GLY A 40 8.43 9.37 4.63
N ILE A 41 8.75 8.25 5.28
CA ILE A 41 8.05 7.80 6.49
C ILE A 41 8.23 8.78 7.64
N LYS A 42 9.47 9.26 7.85
CA LYS A 42 9.74 10.27 8.86
C LYS A 42 8.88 11.52 8.62
N CYS A 43 8.78 11.98 7.38
CA CYS A 43 7.96 13.13 7.03
C CYS A 43 6.46 12.89 7.34
N VAL A 44 5.92 11.72 6.99
CA VAL A 44 4.52 11.35 7.31
C VAL A 44 4.30 11.30 8.83
N LYS A 45 5.25 10.75 9.58
CA LYS A 45 5.19 10.69 11.04
C LYS A 45 5.21 12.09 11.67
N ASP A 46 6.13 12.95 11.24
CA ASP A 46 6.24 14.33 11.73
C ASP A 46 4.94 15.12 11.45
N TYR A 47 4.26 14.87 10.32
CA TYR A 47 2.92 15.40 10.05
C TYR A 47 1.87 14.87 11.00
N SER A 48 1.80 13.53 11.15
CA SER A 48 0.83 12.86 12.01
C SER A 48 0.90 13.41 13.43
N ASP A 49 2.11 13.60 13.93
CA ASP A 49 2.35 14.09 15.28
C ASP A 49 1.86 15.52 15.51
N THR A 50 1.95 16.35 14.47
CA THR A 50 1.65 17.79 14.54
C THR A 50 0.20 18.11 14.16
N CYS A 51 -0.36 17.41 13.17
CA CYS A 51 -1.58 17.81 12.48
C CYS A 51 -2.76 16.84 12.68
N LEU A 52 -2.48 15.55 12.93
CA LEU A 52 -3.53 14.56 13.15
C LEU A 52 -3.89 14.44 14.63
N THR A 53 -5.11 13.99 14.90
CA THR A 53 -5.60 13.75 16.26
C THR A 53 -6.45 12.48 16.31
N GLY A 54 -6.74 11.98 17.52
CA GLY A 54 -7.64 10.85 17.73
C GLY A 54 -7.22 9.56 17.00
N PHE A 55 -8.22 8.87 16.44
CA PHE A 55 -8.04 7.58 15.77
C PHE A 55 -7.12 7.67 14.55
N ALA A 56 -7.20 8.77 13.79
CA ALA A 56 -6.34 9.01 12.64
C ALA A 56 -4.85 9.05 12.99
N LYS A 57 -4.48 9.82 14.02
CA LYS A 57 -3.10 9.88 14.51
C LYS A 57 -2.60 8.51 14.96
N GLN A 58 -3.46 7.77 15.67
CA GLN A 58 -3.12 6.42 16.15
C GLN A 58 -2.86 5.46 14.98
N MET A 59 -3.76 5.42 13.99
CA MET A 59 -3.61 4.53 12.83
C MET A 59 -2.39 4.89 11.98
N THR A 60 -2.19 6.18 11.67
CA THR A 60 -1.01 6.62 10.91
C THR A 60 0.27 6.30 11.67
N GLY A 61 0.32 6.53 13.00
CA GLY A 61 1.47 6.17 13.82
C GLY A 61 1.79 4.67 13.78
N MET A 62 0.78 3.82 13.95
CA MET A 62 0.95 2.35 13.89
C MET A 62 1.47 1.89 12.53
N VAL A 63 0.91 2.39 11.43
CA VAL A 63 1.35 2.03 10.07
C VAL A 63 2.78 2.52 9.80
N SER A 64 3.09 3.77 10.15
CA SER A 64 4.44 4.32 9.98
C SER A 64 5.48 3.58 10.81
N ASP A 65 5.15 3.15 12.03
CA ASP A 65 6.05 2.38 12.89
C ASP A 65 6.27 0.96 12.35
N SER A 66 5.22 0.29 11.88
CA SER A 66 5.31 -1.03 11.25
C SER A 66 6.20 -0.97 10.01
N LEU A 67 5.97 0.02 9.14
CA LEU A 67 6.75 0.20 7.92
C LEU A 67 8.21 0.58 8.22
N SER A 68 8.45 1.43 9.22
CA SER A 68 9.81 1.79 9.65
C SER A 68 10.57 0.56 10.14
N LYS A 69 9.94 -0.30 10.94
CA LYS A 69 10.56 -1.52 11.47
C LYS A 69 10.86 -2.53 10.37
N HIS A 70 9.94 -2.70 9.42
CA HIS A 70 10.13 -3.56 8.26
C HIS A 70 11.29 -3.07 7.38
N LEU A 71 11.34 -1.77 7.07
CA LEU A 71 12.45 -1.20 6.30
C LEU A 71 13.77 -1.25 7.06
N ASP A 72 13.80 -0.98 8.36
CA ASP A 72 15.02 -1.10 9.16
C ASP A 72 15.61 -2.53 9.06
N THR A 73 14.74 -3.53 9.15
CA THR A 73 15.09 -4.94 8.96
C THR A 73 15.69 -5.19 7.56
N GLN A 74 14.97 -4.82 6.50
CA GLN A 74 15.42 -5.02 5.12
C GLN A 74 16.67 -4.19 4.75
N CYS A 75 16.84 -3.02 5.34
CA CYS A 75 17.91 -2.09 4.96
C CYS A 75 19.22 -2.37 5.70
N ASN A 76 19.13 -2.76 6.97
CA ASN A 76 20.27 -2.86 7.88
C ASN A 76 20.70 -4.30 8.20
N GLN A 77 19.81 -5.29 8.04
CA GLN A 77 20.17 -6.69 8.28
C GLN A 77 20.71 -7.34 6.99
N PRO A 78 21.96 -7.84 6.97
CA PRO A 78 22.60 -8.26 5.72
C PRO A 78 21.87 -9.37 4.96
N LYS A 79 21.24 -10.32 5.67
CA LYS A 79 20.57 -11.46 5.05
C LYS A 79 19.27 -11.02 4.38
N GLU A 80 18.46 -10.26 5.10
CA GLU A 80 17.16 -9.73 4.70
C GLU A 80 17.33 -8.74 3.54
N ARG A 81 18.38 -7.93 3.59
CA ARG A 81 18.79 -7.05 2.49
C ARG A 81 19.14 -7.83 1.22
N ALA A 82 19.97 -8.87 1.35
CA ALA A 82 20.36 -9.69 0.21
C ALA A 82 19.17 -10.44 -0.40
N GLU A 83 18.27 -10.94 0.44
CA GLU A 83 17.02 -11.59 0.03
C GLU A 83 16.08 -10.63 -0.69
N PHE A 84 15.92 -9.40 -0.18
CA PHE A 84 15.14 -8.36 -0.85
C PHE A 84 15.70 -8.07 -2.24
N ILE A 85 17.01 -7.81 -2.33
CA ILE A 85 17.70 -7.53 -3.60
C ILE A 85 17.49 -8.68 -4.60
N GLU A 86 17.61 -9.93 -4.16
CA GLU A 86 17.41 -11.11 -5.02
C GLU A 86 15.97 -11.18 -5.55
N ASN A 87 14.98 -10.93 -4.68
CA ASN A 87 13.58 -10.90 -5.08
C ASN A 87 13.25 -9.75 -6.03
N MET A 88 14.00 -8.64 -5.97
CA MET A 88 13.79 -7.50 -6.85
C MET A 88 14.36 -7.68 -8.27
N LYS A 89 15.35 -8.56 -8.48
CA LYS A 89 16.01 -8.76 -9.78
C LYS A 89 15.06 -9.18 -10.91
N CYS A 90 14.01 -9.92 -10.61
CA CYS A 90 13.07 -10.38 -11.63
C CYS A 90 12.27 -9.23 -12.28
N PHE A 91 12.20 -8.08 -11.61
CA PHE A 91 11.60 -6.84 -12.10
C PHE A 91 12.56 -5.99 -12.93
N GLU A 92 13.72 -6.51 -13.32
CA GLU A 92 14.59 -5.86 -14.29
C GLU A 92 14.24 -6.31 -15.73
N PRO A 93 14.02 -5.38 -16.68
CA PRO A 93 14.07 -3.92 -16.53
C PRO A 93 12.81 -3.36 -15.82
N LYS A 94 12.92 -2.17 -15.21
CA LYS A 94 11.94 -1.59 -14.28
C LYS A 94 10.50 -1.56 -14.79
N GLU A 95 10.30 -1.54 -16.10
CA GLU A 95 8.99 -1.54 -16.76
C GLU A 95 8.17 -2.80 -16.42
N LYS A 96 8.83 -3.88 -15.99
CA LYS A 96 8.16 -5.06 -15.44
C LYS A 96 7.37 -4.79 -14.15
N MET A 97 7.62 -3.68 -13.45
CA MET A 97 6.81 -3.25 -12.30
C MET A 97 5.46 -2.66 -12.70
N THR A 98 5.23 -2.34 -13.98
CA THR A 98 4.00 -1.68 -14.45
C THR A 98 2.71 -2.38 -13.98
N PRO A 99 2.58 -3.72 -14.04
CA PRO A 99 1.38 -4.39 -13.53
C PRO A 99 1.17 -4.20 -12.02
N LEU A 100 2.25 -4.10 -11.24
CA LEU A 100 2.18 -3.85 -9.79
C LEU A 100 1.77 -2.41 -9.50
N HIS A 101 2.20 -1.44 -10.32
CA HIS A 101 1.71 -0.06 -10.27
C HIS A 101 0.19 -0.02 -10.50
N VAL A 102 -0.31 -0.76 -11.50
CA VAL A 102 -1.76 -0.86 -11.76
C VAL A 102 -2.52 -1.46 -10.57
N CYS A 103 -1.98 -2.48 -9.91
CA CYS A 103 -2.58 -3.01 -8.67
C CYS A 103 -2.66 -1.94 -7.58
N THR A 104 -1.62 -1.12 -7.43
CA THR A 104 -1.57 -0.04 -6.44
C THR A 104 -2.53 1.11 -6.78
N ASP A 105 -2.67 1.45 -8.06
CA ASP A 105 -3.63 2.46 -8.54
C ASP A 105 -5.07 2.01 -8.25
N LYS A 106 -5.39 0.73 -8.50
CA LYS A 106 -6.68 0.12 -8.13
C LYS A 106 -6.93 0.25 -6.63
N HIS A 107 -5.94 -0.07 -5.80
CA HIS A 107 -6.08 0.03 -4.35
C HIS A 107 -6.28 1.48 -3.89
N THR A 108 -5.49 2.41 -4.44
CA THR A 108 -5.60 3.84 -4.16
C THR A 108 -7.00 4.35 -4.50
N LYS A 109 -7.54 3.97 -5.67
CA LYS A 109 -8.88 4.34 -6.08
C LYS A 109 -9.96 3.75 -5.16
N ALA A 110 -9.75 2.54 -4.65
CA ALA A 110 -10.65 1.97 -3.64
C ALA A 110 -10.62 2.80 -2.34
N MET A 111 -9.45 3.26 -1.90
CA MET A 111 -9.35 4.13 -0.72
C MET A 111 -10.00 5.51 -0.96
N GLU A 112 -9.93 6.05 -2.18
CA GLU A 112 -10.66 7.26 -2.54
C GLU A 112 -12.17 7.06 -2.40
N LEU A 113 -12.72 5.92 -2.82
CA LEU A 113 -14.15 5.63 -2.67
C LEU A 113 -14.56 5.61 -1.20
N VAL A 114 -13.72 5.12 -0.29
CA VAL A 114 -13.96 5.17 1.15
C VAL A 114 -14.13 6.62 1.64
N SER A 115 -13.34 7.55 1.10
CA SER A 115 -13.50 8.98 1.43
C SER A 115 -14.84 9.57 0.96
N LEU A 116 -15.52 8.92 0.02
CA LEU A 116 -16.82 9.34 -0.51
C LEU A 116 -18.03 8.64 0.15
N MET A 117 -17.79 7.56 0.91
CA MET A 117 -18.84 6.77 1.59
C MET A 117 -19.60 7.58 2.66
N ASN A 118 -20.89 7.33 2.83
CA ASN A 118 -21.73 8.01 3.81
C ASN A 118 -21.48 7.49 5.23
N LYS A 119 -21.78 8.32 6.23
CA LYS A 119 -21.77 7.87 7.63
C LYS A 119 -22.71 6.68 7.81
N GLY A 120 -22.19 5.59 8.38
CA GLY A 120 -22.92 4.32 8.56
C GLY A 120 -22.56 3.25 7.52
N ASP A 121 -21.90 3.62 6.42
CA ASP A 121 -21.38 2.66 5.45
C ASP A 121 -20.23 1.83 6.05
N PRO A 122 -19.97 0.61 5.51
CA PRO A 122 -19.00 -0.32 6.09
C PRO A 122 -17.55 0.01 5.70
N HIS A 123 -17.07 1.21 6.09
CA HIS A 123 -15.75 1.74 5.68
C HIS A 123 -14.61 0.78 5.99
N MET A 124 -14.58 0.22 7.20
CA MET A 124 -13.51 -0.69 7.62
C MET A 124 -13.55 -1.99 6.81
N GLN A 125 -14.74 -2.57 6.62
CA GLN A 125 -14.90 -3.79 5.84
C GLN A 125 -14.52 -3.57 4.37
N PHE A 126 -14.91 -2.42 3.80
CA PHE A 126 -14.53 -2.02 2.45
C PHE A 126 -13.01 -1.89 2.32
N MET A 127 -12.35 -1.22 3.27
CA MET A 127 -10.89 -1.09 3.28
C MET A 127 -10.17 -2.44 3.38
N CYS A 128 -10.62 -3.30 4.29
CA CYS A 128 -10.07 -4.66 4.43
C CYS A 128 -10.20 -5.45 3.13
N CYS A 129 -11.34 -5.39 2.47
CA CYS A 129 -11.57 -6.11 1.22
C CYS A 129 -10.82 -5.53 0.03
N ALA A 130 -10.69 -4.21 -0.05
CA ALA A 130 -9.82 -3.56 -1.03
C ALA A 130 -8.36 -3.98 -0.85
N TYR A 131 -7.89 -4.14 0.39
CA TYR A 131 -6.55 -4.63 0.70
C TYR A 131 -6.35 -6.09 0.30
N GLN A 132 -7.34 -6.97 0.52
CA GLN A 132 -7.26 -8.37 0.05
C GLN A 132 -7.21 -8.49 -1.47
N LEU A 133 -7.99 -7.66 -2.18
CA LEU A 133 -7.94 -7.61 -3.65
C LEU A 133 -6.56 -7.10 -4.14
N PHE A 134 -6.01 -6.09 -3.47
CA PHE A 134 -4.67 -5.57 -3.75
C PHE A 134 -3.58 -6.64 -3.56
N ARG A 135 -3.54 -7.32 -2.41
CA ARG A 135 -2.59 -8.43 -2.16
C ARG A 135 -2.67 -9.51 -3.22
N ARG A 136 -3.89 -9.94 -3.56
CA ARG A 136 -4.12 -10.95 -4.59
C ARG A 136 -3.64 -10.47 -5.96
N CYS A 137 -3.88 -9.21 -6.31
CA CYS A 137 -3.41 -8.60 -7.55
C CYS A 137 -1.88 -8.67 -7.62
N ILE A 138 -1.17 -8.15 -6.61
CA ILE A 138 0.29 -8.17 -6.56
C ILE A 138 0.84 -9.60 -6.65
N THR A 139 0.33 -10.51 -5.82
CA THR A 139 0.79 -11.91 -5.79
C THR A 139 0.60 -12.60 -7.15
N LYS A 140 -0.52 -12.34 -7.82
CA LYS A 140 -0.79 -12.84 -9.18
C LYS A 140 0.22 -12.29 -10.19
N GLU A 141 0.45 -10.99 -10.22
CA GLU A 141 1.36 -10.36 -11.18
C GLU A 141 2.83 -10.76 -10.91
N VAL A 142 3.26 -10.82 -9.66
CA VAL A 142 4.59 -11.33 -9.26
C VAL A 142 4.78 -12.77 -9.75
N THR A 143 3.78 -13.63 -9.56
CA THR A 143 3.84 -15.02 -10.02
C THR A 143 4.04 -15.11 -11.54
N GLN A 144 3.40 -14.22 -12.29
CA GLN A 144 3.51 -14.16 -13.76
C GLN A 144 4.87 -13.62 -14.22
N ILE A 145 5.46 -12.66 -13.50
CA ILE A 145 6.71 -12.01 -13.87
C ILE A 145 7.95 -12.82 -13.44
N CYS A 146 7.94 -13.36 -12.22
CA CYS A 146 9.13 -13.86 -11.54
C CYS A 146 9.12 -15.38 -11.31
N SER A 147 7.95 -15.95 -10.95
CA SER A 147 7.64 -17.33 -10.52
C SER A 147 7.04 -17.41 -9.11
N VAL A 148 6.49 -18.57 -8.75
CA VAL A 148 5.75 -18.79 -7.49
C VAL A 148 6.59 -18.52 -6.24
N GLY A 149 7.89 -18.84 -6.24
CA GLY A 149 8.75 -18.63 -5.05
C GLY A 149 8.84 -17.17 -4.64
N HIS A 150 8.88 -16.25 -5.60
CA HIS A 150 8.88 -14.81 -5.33
C HIS A 150 7.52 -14.33 -4.79
N SER A 151 6.42 -14.95 -5.20
CA SER A 151 5.08 -14.53 -4.75
C SER A 151 4.88 -14.72 -3.24
N GLN A 152 5.51 -15.73 -2.64
CA GLN A 152 5.47 -15.96 -1.20
C GLN A 152 6.18 -14.84 -0.44
N PHE A 153 7.35 -14.40 -0.92
CA PHE A 153 8.08 -13.27 -0.33
C PHE A 153 7.20 -12.01 -0.27
N TRP A 154 6.44 -11.71 -1.33
CA TRP A 154 5.55 -10.55 -1.34
C TRP A 154 4.36 -10.70 -0.38
N ASP A 155 3.80 -11.90 -0.26
CA ASP A 155 2.71 -12.16 0.68
C ASP A 155 3.15 -12.01 2.14
N GLU A 156 4.32 -12.55 2.48
CA GLU A 156 4.97 -12.38 3.79
C GLU A 156 5.29 -10.89 4.06
N MET A 157 5.82 -10.18 3.06
CA MET A 157 6.09 -8.75 3.16
C MET A 157 4.80 -7.95 3.46
N PHE A 158 3.67 -8.30 2.85
CA PHE A 158 2.39 -7.64 3.15
C PHE A 158 1.90 -7.92 4.57
N ASP A 159 2.09 -9.14 5.08
CA ASP A 159 1.74 -9.49 6.46
C ASP A 159 2.62 -8.75 7.49
N GLU A 160 3.91 -8.57 7.21
CA GLU A 160 4.82 -7.81 8.09
C GLU A 160 4.51 -6.31 8.10
N VAL A 161 4.16 -5.75 6.95
CA VAL A 161 3.81 -4.32 6.84
C VAL A 161 2.43 -4.04 7.42
N ALA A 162 1.49 -4.99 7.32
CA ALA A 162 0.21 -4.90 7.99
C ALA A 162 0.42 -4.90 9.51
N SER A 163 0.24 -3.73 10.14
CA SER A 163 0.31 -3.66 11.61
C SER A 163 -0.67 -4.66 12.24
N GLU A 164 -0.33 -5.16 13.44
CA GLU A 164 -1.20 -6.08 14.19
C GLU A 164 -2.64 -5.53 14.35
N ALA A 165 -2.79 -4.21 14.44
CA ALA A 165 -4.08 -3.53 14.48
C ALA A 165 -4.89 -3.71 13.18
N VAL A 166 -4.25 -3.61 12.02
CA VAL A 166 -4.88 -3.86 10.72
C VAL A 166 -5.24 -5.33 10.58
N THR A 167 -4.33 -6.23 10.96
CA THR A 167 -4.57 -7.68 10.95
C THR A 167 -5.74 -8.06 11.84
N MET A 168 -5.85 -7.44 13.02
CA MET A 168 -6.97 -7.64 13.93
C MET A 168 -8.28 -7.08 13.35
N ALA A 169 -8.27 -5.83 12.87
CA ALA A 169 -9.44 -5.18 12.30
C ALA A 169 -9.98 -5.92 11.07
N CYS A 170 -9.10 -6.53 10.27
CA CYS A 170 -9.42 -7.27 9.06
C CYS A 170 -9.48 -8.79 9.24
N SER A 171 -9.33 -9.31 10.45
CA SER A 171 -9.27 -10.77 10.73
C SER A 171 -10.45 -11.56 10.15
N ASP A 172 -11.64 -10.97 10.25
CA ASP A 172 -12.88 -11.54 9.74
C ASP A 172 -13.05 -11.45 8.22
N LEU A 173 -12.20 -10.66 7.56
CA LEU A 173 -12.19 -10.31 6.14
C LEU A 173 -10.80 -10.54 5.52
N ASN A 174 -10.06 -11.51 6.04
CA ASN A 174 -8.67 -11.78 5.65
C ASN A 174 -8.51 -12.60 4.36
N SER A 175 -9.57 -12.71 3.55
CA SER A 175 -9.51 -13.32 2.22
C SER A 175 -10.59 -12.76 1.30
N VAL A 176 -10.38 -12.86 -0.01
CA VAL A 176 -11.37 -12.45 -1.02
C VAL A 176 -12.69 -13.22 -0.86
N ASP A 177 -12.64 -14.51 -0.53
CA ASP A 177 -13.86 -15.31 -0.33
C ASP A 177 -14.67 -14.81 0.86
N LYS A 178 -14.01 -14.53 2.00
CA LYS A 178 -14.67 -13.95 3.17
C LYS A 178 -15.25 -12.56 2.87
N CYS A 179 -14.53 -11.77 2.07
CA CYS A 179 -15.02 -10.48 1.60
C CYS A 179 -16.30 -10.60 0.77
N SER A 180 -16.33 -11.50 -0.21
CA SER A 180 -17.52 -11.74 -1.03
C SER A 180 -18.73 -12.23 -0.22
N ALA A 181 -18.49 -12.89 0.91
CA ALA A 181 -19.53 -13.42 1.78
C ALA A 181 -20.05 -12.43 2.82
N LYS A 182 -19.20 -11.50 3.31
CA LYS A 182 -19.51 -10.63 4.46
C LYS A 182 -19.69 -9.16 4.12
N LEU A 183 -19.08 -8.66 3.05
CA LEU A 183 -19.36 -7.32 2.55
C LEU A 183 -20.68 -7.35 1.79
N ASP A 184 -21.51 -6.32 1.94
CA ASP A 184 -22.78 -6.28 1.21
C ASP A 184 -22.56 -6.26 -0.31
N ALA A 185 -23.57 -6.75 -1.04
CA ALA A 185 -23.45 -6.99 -2.47
C ALA A 185 -23.16 -5.71 -3.27
N ALA A 186 -23.65 -4.55 -2.83
CA ALA A 186 -23.44 -3.29 -3.56
C ALA A 186 -21.96 -2.86 -3.47
N HIS A 187 -21.41 -2.80 -2.26
CA HIS A 187 -20.02 -2.45 -2.04
C HIS A 187 -19.06 -3.49 -2.61
N TRP A 188 -19.39 -4.79 -2.51
CA TRP A 188 -18.59 -5.85 -3.12
C TRP A 188 -18.54 -5.73 -4.64
N THR A 189 -19.69 -5.49 -5.29
CA THR A 189 -19.75 -5.28 -6.74
C THR A 189 -18.93 -4.07 -7.17
N GLN A 190 -18.96 -2.99 -6.40
CA GLN A 190 -18.16 -1.79 -6.65
C GLN A 190 -16.65 -2.10 -6.61
N LEU A 191 -16.18 -2.80 -5.57
CA LEU A 191 -14.78 -3.22 -5.45
C LEU A 191 -14.35 -4.17 -6.59
N LYS A 192 -15.21 -5.13 -6.93
CA LYS A 192 -14.95 -6.08 -8.01
C LYS A 192 -14.87 -5.42 -9.38
N THR A 193 -15.72 -4.44 -9.64
CA THR A 193 -15.68 -3.65 -10.88
C THR A 193 -14.34 -2.91 -11.00
N LEU A 194 -13.84 -2.35 -9.91
CA LEU A 194 -12.53 -1.67 -9.89
C LEU A 194 -11.35 -2.63 -10.06
N ASP A 195 -11.41 -3.79 -9.41
CA ASP A 195 -10.44 -4.89 -9.52
C ASP A 195 -10.35 -5.44 -10.96
N GLU A 196 -11.48 -5.55 -11.65
CA GLU A 196 -11.59 -6.09 -13.01
C GLU A 196 -11.40 -5.05 -14.11
N ALA A 197 -11.45 -3.76 -13.78
CA ALA A 197 -11.20 -2.71 -14.75
C ALA A 197 -9.80 -2.90 -15.38
N THR A 198 -9.75 -2.65 -16.69
CA THR A 198 -8.55 -2.71 -17.53
C THR A 198 -8.20 -1.36 -18.16
N ASP A 199 -9.09 -0.37 -18.03
CA ASP A 199 -9.00 0.92 -18.70
C ASP A 199 -7.88 1.80 -18.11
N PRO A 200 -6.86 2.16 -18.91
CA PRO A 200 -5.77 3.07 -18.51
C PRO A 200 -6.21 4.42 -17.96
N SER A 201 -7.38 4.92 -18.36
CA SER A 201 -7.91 6.20 -17.88
C SER A 201 -8.40 6.16 -16.44
N VAL A 202 -8.62 4.97 -15.88
CA VAL A 202 -8.91 4.74 -14.45
C VAL A 202 -7.61 4.76 -13.63
N TRP A 203 -6.46 4.51 -14.27
CA TRP A 203 -5.15 4.45 -13.64
C TRP A 203 -4.52 5.84 -13.68
N HIS A 204 -4.47 6.49 -12.52
CA HIS A 204 -3.69 7.70 -12.39
C HIS A 204 -2.20 7.34 -12.37
N HIS A 205 -1.59 7.20 -13.54
CA HIS A 205 -0.14 7.09 -13.67
C HIS A 205 0.53 8.30 -13.00
N GLY A 206 0.90 8.17 -11.73
CA GLY A 206 1.50 9.23 -10.91
C GLY A 206 0.52 10.18 -10.22
N ALA A 207 -0.70 9.77 -9.82
CA ALA A 207 -1.48 10.61 -8.91
C ALA A 207 -0.78 10.77 -7.56
N ARG A 208 -0.15 11.93 -7.42
CA ARG A 208 0.21 12.60 -6.18
C ARG A 208 -1.03 13.08 -5.41
N THR A 209 -2.04 12.23 -5.25
CA THR A 209 -3.24 12.58 -4.47
C THR A 209 -3.64 11.63 -3.35
N PRO A 210 -2.76 10.76 -2.79
CA PRO A 210 -3.12 9.98 -1.62
C PRO A 210 -3.66 10.81 -0.45
N ILE A 211 -3.16 12.03 -0.26
CA ILE A 211 -3.46 12.79 0.96
C ILE A 211 -4.80 13.43 0.98
N LYS A 212 -5.28 13.92 -0.16
CA LYS A 212 -6.60 14.54 -0.16
C LYS A 212 -7.64 13.52 0.32
N PHE A 213 -7.56 12.29 -0.15
CA PHE A 213 -8.47 11.25 0.31
C PHE A 213 -8.19 10.83 1.76
N MET A 214 -6.91 10.68 2.17
CA MET A 214 -6.61 10.27 3.56
C MET A 214 -7.06 11.33 4.56
N LEU A 215 -6.85 12.61 4.27
CA LEU A 215 -7.34 13.70 5.10
C LEU A 215 -8.87 13.73 5.17
N GLU A 216 -9.57 13.52 4.05
CA GLU A 216 -11.04 13.42 4.06
C GLU A 216 -11.54 12.18 4.81
N MET A 217 -10.85 11.05 4.69
CA MET A 217 -11.15 9.84 5.45
C MET A 217 -10.97 10.09 6.96
N ILE A 218 -9.88 10.75 7.34
CA ILE A 218 -9.60 11.15 8.73
C ILE A 218 -10.70 12.05 9.29
N LYS A 219 -11.20 13.01 8.49
CA LYS A 219 -12.33 13.86 8.89
C LYS A 219 -13.63 13.08 9.12
N LYS A 220 -13.82 11.94 8.46
CA LYS A 220 -15.03 11.09 8.63
C LYS A 220 -14.98 10.20 9.87
N PHE A 221 -13.79 9.92 10.38
CA PHE A 221 -13.60 9.11 11.59
C PHE A 221 -13.50 9.92 12.89
N ASN A 222 -13.52 11.26 12.81
CA ASN A 222 -13.68 12.19 13.93
C ASN A 222 -15.12 12.71 14.04
#